data_AF-A0AB33JPK0-F1
#
_entry.id   AF-A0AB33JPK0-F1
#
_cell.length_a   1.000
_cell.length_b   1.000
_cell.length_c   1.000
_cell.angle_alpha   90.00
_cell.angle_beta   90.00
_cell.angle_gamma   90.00
#
_symmetry.space_group_name_H-M   'P 1'
#
loop_
_entity.id
_entity.type
_entity.pdbx_description
1 polymer ?
#
loop_
_entity_poly.entity_id
_entity_poly.type
_entity_poly.pdbx_seq_one_letter_code
_entity_poly.pdbx_strand_id
1 'polypeptide(L)'
;MRFLGNIEAKTDAKGRAFLPATFRKVLQASGEECLIMRKDVFQPCLVLYPQSVWDTQLDFLRQRLNRWNAKDQQIFRQFVSDVEILTLDGNGRFLIPKRYLKLAGIEQEIKFIGMDDTIEIWSRHTDDKPFMDSEEFGKALEAMGTGE
;
A
#
# COMPACT_ATOMS: atom_id res chain seq x y z
N MET A 1 -4.50 0.23 14.40
CA MET A 1 -3.71 1.28 13.73
C MET A 1 -4.56 1.84 12.60
N ARG A 2 -4.63 3.17 12.39
CA ARG A 2 -5.44 3.76 11.30
C ARG A 2 -4.74 4.96 10.65
N PHE A 3 -4.56 4.91 9.35
CA PHE A 3 -4.02 5.96 8.51
C PHE A 3 -5.16 6.67 7.77
N LEU A 4 -5.20 7.99 7.86
CA LEU A 4 -6.22 8.81 7.22
C LEU A 4 -5.58 10.00 6.51
N GLY A 5 -6.10 10.32 5.32
CA GLY A 5 -5.72 11.50 4.56
C GLY A 5 -5.15 11.17 3.18
N ASN A 6 -5.09 12.21 2.37
CA ASN A 6 -4.56 12.20 1.01
C ASN A 6 -3.51 13.33 0.92
N ILE A 7 -2.25 12.98 0.65
CA ILE A 7 -1.10 13.88 0.81
C ILE A 7 -0.21 13.78 -0.42
N GLU A 8 -0.03 14.90 -1.10
CA GLU A 8 0.90 15.02 -2.23
C GLU A 8 2.34 15.17 -1.75
N ALA A 9 3.26 14.56 -2.49
CA ALA A 9 4.69 14.68 -2.26
C ALA A 9 5.47 14.46 -3.56
N LYS A 10 6.81 14.57 -3.48
CA LYS A 10 7.70 14.23 -4.58
C LYS A 10 8.81 13.31 -4.10
N THR A 11 9.22 12.39 -4.97
CA THR A 11 10.46 11.63 -4.79
C THR A 11 11.65 12.46 -5.25
N ASP A 12 12.80 12.32 -4.60
CA ASP A 12 14.03 12.90 -5.12
C ASP A 12 14.58 12.11 -6.34
N ALA A 13 15.67 12.59 -6.94
CA ALA A 13 16.29 11.95 -8.11
C ALA A 13 16.76 10.49 -7.89
N LYS A 14 16.86 10.05 -6.62
CA LYS A 14 17.24 8.68 -6.25
C LYS A 14 16.02 7.81 -5.93
N GLY A 15 14.81 8.36 -5.97
CA GLY A 15 13.57 7.66 -5.60
C GLY A 15 13.29 7.70 -4.09
N ARG A 16 13.92 8.59 -3.32
CA ARG A 16 13.61 8.73 -1.89
C ARG A 16 12.38 9.61 -1.69
N ALA A 17 11.46 9.15 -0.87
CA ALA A 17 10.27 9.88 -0.47
C ALA A 17 10.30 10.18 1.03
N PHE A 18 9.68 11.29 1.44
CA PHE A 18 9.39 11.56 2.84
C PHE A 18 8.06 10.91 3.19
N LEU A 19 8.02 10.12 4.26
CA LEU A 19 6.75 9.64 4.79
C LEU A 19 6.03 10.80 5.50
N PRO A 20 4.78 11.13 5.14
CA PRO A 20 4.05 12.22 5.77
C PRO A 20 4.05 12.13 7.30
N ALA A 21 4.19 13.29 7.96
CA ALA A 21 4.34 13.35 9.41
C ALA A 21 3.13 12.77 10.16
N THR A 22 1.93 12.88 9.59
CA THR A 22 0.69 12.28 10.12
C THR A 22 0.79 10.76 10.19
N PHE A 23 1.27 10.11 9.12
CA PHE A 23 1.47 8.66 9.08
C PHE A 23 2.63 8.20 9.97
N ARG A 24 3.74 8.96 10.01
CA ARG A 24 4.86 8.68 10.92
C ARG A 24 4.43 8.66 12.38
N LYS A 25 3.58 9.60 12.81
CA LYS A 25 3.05 9.64 14.18
C LYS A 25 2.23 8.39 14.51
N VAL A 26 1.43 7.89 13.57
CA VAL A 26 0.65 6.67 13.75
C VAL A 26 1.54 5.44 13.92
N LEU A 27 2.59 5.31 13.09
CA LEU A 27 3.57 4.22 13.21
C LEU A 27 4.31 4.25 14.55
N GLN A 28 4.81 5.43 14.94
CA GLN A 28 5.51 5.63 16.21
C GLN A 28 4.62 5.30 17.42
N ALA A 29 3.37 5.78 17.42
CA ALA A 29 2.42 5.49 18.49
C ALA A 29 2.06 3.99 18.58
N SER A 30 2.23 3.24 17.49
CA SER A 30 1.95 1.81 17.44
C SER A 30 3.20 0.93 17.66
N GLY A 31 4.39 1.53 17.82
CA GLY A 31 5.64 0.78 17.99
C GLY A 31 6.15 0.10 16.71
N GLU A 32 5.73 0.56 15.52
CA GLU A 32 6.14 -0.02 14.25
C GLU A 32 7.49 0.53 13.80
N GLU A 33 8.47 -0.34 13.62
CA GLU A 33 9.85 0.04 13.28
C GLU A 33 10.15 -0.05 11.78
N CYS A 34 9.48 -0.95 11.05
CA CYS A 34 9.63 -1.09 9.61
C CYS A 34 8.30 -1.20 8.88
N LEU A 35 8.37 -0.96 7.58
CA LEU A 35 7.26 -1.07 6.65
C LEU A 35 7.57 -2.15 5.63
N ILE A 36 6.54 -2.81 5.14
CA ILE A 36 6.60 -3.76 4.05
C ILE A 36 5.95 -3.12 2.84
N MET A 37 6.68 -3.06 1.72
CA MET A 37 6.18 -2.48 0.46
C MET A 37 5.96 -3.56 -0.57
N ARG A 38 4.89 -3.42 -1.36
CA ARG A 38 4.62 -4.22 -2.56
C ARG A 38 3.79 -3.44 -3.56
N LYS A 39 3.65 -3.97 -4.77
CA LYS A 39 2.63 -3.49 -5.72
C LYS A 39 1.24 -4.04 -5.34
N ASP A 40 0.21 -3.23 -5.53
CA ASP A 40 -1.17 -3.70 -5.44
C ASP A 40 -1.51 -4.71 -6.58
N VAL A 41 -2.46 -5.60 -6.31
CA VAL A 41 -2.88 -6.66 -7.26
C VAL A 41 -3.78 -6.10 -8.37
N PHE A 42 -4.59 -5.11 -8.05
CA PHE A 42 -5.65 -4.60 -8.93
C PHE A 42 -5.32 -3.22 -9.51
N GLN A 43 -4.48 -2.46 -8.81
CA GLN A 43 -4.18 -1.08 -9.11
C GLN A 43 -2.69 -0.85 -9.40
N PRO A 44 -2.34 0.16 -10.22
CA PRO A 44 -0.96 0.52 -10.50
C PRO A 44 -0.36 1.38 -9.36
N CYS A 45 -0.54 0.98 -8.11
CA CYS A 45 -0.01 1.67 -6.93
C CYS A 45 0.92 0.76 -6.12
N LEU A 46 1.70 1.37 -5.24
CA LEU A 46 2.45 0.66 -4.20
C LEU A 46 1.67 0.73 -2.90
N VAL A 47 1.73 -0.32 -2.09
CA VAL A 47 1.12 -0.37 -0.77
C VAL A 47 2.21 -0.57 0.27
N LEU A 48 2.18 0.27 1.30
CA LEU A 48 2.99 0.17 2.50
C LEU A 48 2.15 -0.42 3.63
N TYR A 49 2.62 -1.51 4.19
CA TYR A 49 2.06 -2.15 5.36
C TYR A 49 2.98 -1.90 6.55
N PRO A 50 2.46 -1.52 7.72
CA PRO A 50 3.13 -1.83 8.98
C PRO A 50 3.48 -3.31 9.04
N GLN A 51 4.59 -3.68 9.67
CA GLN A 51 5.04 -5.07 9.69
C GLN A 51 3.99 -5.99 10.31
N SER A 52 3.39 -5.59 11.44
CA SER A 52 2.35 -6.38 12.10
C SER A 52 1.12 -6.64 11.22
N VAL A 53 0.74 -5.66 10.40
CA VAL A 53 -0.37 -5.76 9.46
C VAL A 53 0.00 -6.73 8.34
N TRP A 54 1.21 -6.61 7.79
CA TRP A 54 1.70 -7.54 6.76
C TRP A 54 1.72 -8.99 7.25
N ASP A 55 2.26 -9.23 8.44
CA ASP A 55 2.36 -10.57 9.03
C ASP A 55 0.96 -11.19 9.20
N THR A 56 0.00 -10.40 9.71
CA THR A 56 -1.40 -10.82 9.85
C THR A 56 -2.03 -11.18 8.51
N GLN A 57 -1.83 -10.36 7.47
CA GLN A 57 -2.34 -10.62 6.12
C GLN A 57 -1.71 -11.86 5.49
N LEU A 58 -0.40 -12.04 5.68
CA LEU A 58 0.33 -13.20 5.15
C LEU A 58 -0.12 -14.49 5.82
N ASP A 59 -0.33 -14.47 7.14
CA ASP A 59 -0.87 -15.60 7.90
C ASP A 59 -2.27 -15.96 7.44
N PHE A 60 -3.15 -14.97 7.27
CA PHE A 60 -4.50 -15.17 6.74
C PHE A 60 -4.47 -15.83 5.36
N LEU A 61 -3.66 -15.31 4.43
CA LEU A 61 -3.49 -15.92 3.11
C LEU A 61 -2.94 -17.35 3.22
N ARG A 62 -1.94 -17.57 4.07
CA ARG A 62 -1.29 -18.86 4.22
C ARG A 62 -2.25 -19.92 4.76
N GLN A 63 -3.14 -19.57 5.67
CA GLN A 63 -4.16 -20.46 6.23
C GLN A 63 -5.19 -20.92 5.18
N ARG A 64 -5.46 -20.10 4.17
CA ARG A 64 -6.43 -20.44 3.11
C ARG A 64 -5.86 -21.26 1.96
N LEU A 65 -4.54 -21.32 1.84
CA LEU A 65 -3.85 -21.98 0.73
C LEU A 65 -3.31 -23.35 1.15
N ASN A 66 -3.50 -24.38 0.32
CA ASN A 66 -2.94 -25.71 0.55
C ASN A 66 -1.45 -25.75 0.14
N ARG A 67 -0.60 -26.27 1.02
CA ARG A 67 0.85 -26.41 0.75
C ARG A 67 1.16 -27.41 -0.37
N TRP A 68 0.31 -28.41 -0.55
CA TRP A 68 0.49 -29.49 -1.52
C TRP A 68 -0.31 -29.31 -2.80
N ASN A 69 -0.99 -28.17 -2.96
CA ASN A 69 -1.61 -27.79 -4.22
C ASN A 69 -0.67 -26.87 -5.02
N ALA A 70 -0.32 -27.27 -6.24
CA ALA A 70 0.62 -26.54 -7.09
C ALA A 70 0.14 -25.12 -7.45
N LYS A 71 -1.16 -24.94 -7.69
CA LYS A 71 -1.76 -23.63 -8.01
C LYS A 71 -1.69 -22.70 -6.80
N ASP A 72 -2.02 -23.21 -5.62
CA ASP A 72 -1.94 -22.43 -4.38
C ASP A 72 -0.50 -22.00 -4.05
N GLN A 73 0.49 -22.84 -4.36
CA GLN A 73 1.90 -22.47 -4.25
C GLN A 73 2.31 -21.38 -5.24
N GLN A 74 1.77 -21.40 -6.46
CA GLN A 74 2.01 -20.32 -7.44
C GLN A 74 1.39 -19.01 -6.97
N ILE A 75 0.16 -19.02 -6.44
CA ILE A 75 -0.50 -17.84 -5.88
C ILE A 75 0.34 -17.26 -4.74
N PHE A 76 0.74 -18.10 -3.78
CA PHE A 76 1.56 -17.64 -2.65
C PHE A 76 2.90 -17.07 -3.14
N ARG A 77 3.57 -17.76 -4.07
CA ARG A 77 4.84 -17.29 -4.65
C ARG A 77 4.68 -15.92 -5.29
N GLN A 78 3.65 -15.71 -6.09
CA GLN A 78 3.40 -14.42 -6.72
C GLN A 78 3.16 -13.33 -5.67
N PHE A 79 2.35 -13.62 -4.64
CA PHE A 79 2.00 -12.67 -3.58
C PHE A 79 3.22 -12.17 -2.79
N VAL A 80 4.21 -13.02 -2.56
CA VAL A 80 5.42 -12.67 -1.79
C VAL A 80 6.63 -12.29 -2.65
N SER A 81 6.56 -12.47 -3.98
CA SER A 81 7.71 -12.27 -4.87
C SER A 81 8.18 -10.83 -5.00
N ASP A 82 7.25 -9.87 -4.90
CA ASP A 82 7.50 -8.45 -5.12
C ASP A 82 7.38 -7.64 -3.81
N VAL A 83 7.87 -8.21 -2.71
CA VAL A 83 7.81 -7.60 -1.37
C VAL A 83 9.20 -7.06 -0.97
N GLU A 84 9.23 -5.87 -0.39
CA GLU A 84 10.45 -5.19 0.08
C GLU A 84 10.28 -4.68 1.51
N ILE A 85 11.26 -4.90 2.38
CA ILE A 85 11.28 -4.31 3.72
C ILE A 85 11.89 -2.90 3.62
N LEU A 86 11.22 -1.92 4.19
CA LEU A 86 11.63 -0.52 4.21
C LEU A 86 11.80 -0.04 5.65
N THR A 87 12.86 0.73 5.88
CA THR A 87 13.10 1.45 7.13
C THR A 87 13.15 2.94 6.85
N LEU A 88 12.65 3.74 7.79
CA LEU A 88 12.77 5.19 7.72
C LEU A 88 14.17 5.61 8.21
N ASP A 89 14.81 6.55 7.51
CA ASP A 89 15.99 7.23 8.03
C ASP A 89 15.60 8.19 9.18
N GLY A 90 16.60 8.77 9.87
CA GLY A 90 16.36 9.71 10.96
C GLY A 90 15.56 10.97 10.58
N ASN A 91 15.43 11.26 9.29
CA ASN A 91 14.63 12.36 8.76
C ASN A 91 13.22 11.91 8.30
N GLY A 92 12.87 10.64 8.50
CA GLY A 92 11.59 10.07 8.08
C GLY A 92 11.50 9.80 6.58
N ARG A 93 12.62 9.64 5.87
CA ARG A 93 12.65 9.25 4.46
C ARG A 93 12.85 7.77 4.28
N PHE A 94 12.34 7.24 3.18
CA PHE A 94 12.62 5.89 2.72
C PHE A 94 12.95 5.90 1.23
N LEU A 95 13.65 4.86 0.77
CA LEU A 95 13.96 4.67 -0.64
C LEU A 95 12.88 3.79 -1.29
N ILE A 96 12.30 4.25 -2.40
CA ILE A 96 11.50 3.39 -3.29
C ILE A 96 12.43 2.90 -4.39
N PRO A 97 12.80 1.61 -4.43
CA PRO A 97 13.65 1.10 -5.50
C PRO A 97 13.04 1.35 -6.88
N LYS A 98 13.89 1.71 -7.85
CA LYS A 98 13.47 2.08 -9.22
C LYS A 98 12.56 1.06 -9.90
N ARG A 99 12.72 -0.23 -9.59
CA ARG A 99 11.86 -1.30 -10.10
C ARG A 99 10.39 -1.08 -9.70
N TYR A 100 10.12 -0.67 -8.46
CA TYR A 100 8.78 -0.45 -7.95
C TYR A 100 8.17 0.85 -8.49
N LEU A 101 8.99 1.91 -8.62
CA LEU A 101 8.56 3.13 -9.31
C LEU A 101 8.08 2.82 -10.73
N LYS A 102 8.85 2.04 -11.49
CA LYS A 102 8.47 1.61 -12.85
C LYS A 102 7.20 0.76 -12.85
N LEU A 103 7.10 -0.20 -11.92
CA LEU A 103 5.94 -1.10 -11.81
C LEU A 103 4.63 -0.37 -11.51
N ALA A 104 4.68 0.73 -10.76
CA ALA A 104 3.55 1.57 -10.40
C ALA A 104 3.39 2.82 -11.29
N GLY A 105 4.19 2.96 -12.35
CA GLY A 105 4.12 4.13 -13.24
C GLY A 105 4.40 5.47 -12.54
N ILE A 106 5.24 5.45 -11.50
CA ILE A 106 5.64 6.63 -10.75
C ILE A 106 6.92 7.21 -11.35
N GLU A 107 6.89 8.51 -11.66
CA GLU A 107 8.07 9.26 -12.08
C GLU A 107 8.67 10.03 -10.89
N GLN A 108 8.08 11.18 -10.54
CA GLN A 108 8.53 12.00 -9.39
C GLN A 108 7.39 12.41 -8.48
N GLU A 109 6.24 12.78 -9.03
CA GLU A 109 5.11 13.27 -8.26
C GLU A 109 4.30 12.08 -7.75
N ILE A 110 4.13 12.03 -6.43
CA ILE A 110 3.44 10.95 -5.75
C ILE A 110 2.30 11.48 -4.89
N LYS A 111 1.32 10.62 -4.66
CA LYS A 111 0.19 10.86 -3.77
C LYS A 111 0.09 9.72 -2.78
N PHE A 112 0.16 10.03 -1.49
CA PHE A 112 -0.08 9.07 -0.43
C PHE A 112 -1.56 9.07 -0.05
N ILE A 113 -2.15 7.89 0.09
CA ILE A 113 -3.54 7.71 0.55
C ILE A 113 -3.52 6.76 1.75
N GLY A 114 -4.07 7.18 2.89
CA GLY A 114 -4.31 6.28 4.01
C GLY A 114 -5.50 5.36 3.72
N MET A 115 -5.28 4.05 3.77
CA MET A 115 -6.27 3.01 3.49
C MET A 115 -6.38 2.09 4.71
N ASP A 116 -7.10 2.57 5.72
CA ASP A 116 -7.25 1.92 7.05
C ASP A 116 -5.90 1.61 7.71
N ASP A 117 -5.47 0.35 7.76
CA ASP A 117 -4.21 -0.06 8.39
C ASP A 117 -3.01 -0.09 7.41
N THR A 118 -3.20 0.40 6.18
CA THR A 118 -2.16 0.52 5.16
C THR A 118 -2.06 1.94 4.58
N ILE A 119 -1.01 2.19 3.80
CA ILE A 119 -0.81 3.43 3.07
C ILE A 119 -0.51 3.10 1.62
N GLU A 120 -1.26 3.67 0.69
CA GLU A 120 -0.98 3.54 -0.74
C GLU A 120 -0.13 4.71 -1.25
N ILE A 121 0.70 4.44 -2.25
CA ILE A 121 1.51 5.41 -2.98
C ILE A 121 1.14 5.32 -4.46
N TRP A 122 0.61 6.42 -4.97
CA TRP A 122 0.15 6.57 -6.34
C TRP A 122 1.05 7.52 -7.12
N SER A 123 1.12 7.33 -8.44
CA SER A 123 1.63 8.36 -9.34
C SER A 123 0.64 9.52 -9.39
N ARG A 124 1.13 10.76 -9.36
CA ARG A 124 0.24 11.94 -9.47
C ARG A 124 -0.42 12.04 -10.83
N HIS A 125 0.20 11.48 -11.86
CA HIS A 125 -0.33 11.42 -13.22
C HIS A 125 -1.51 10.46 -13.38
N THR A 126 -1.82 9.65 -12.37
CA THR A 126 -3.10 8.94 -12.34
C THR A 126 -4.19 10.00 -12.18
N ASP A 127 -5.01 10.17 -13.23
CA ASP A 127 -6.10 11.13 -13.32
C ASP A 127 -6.75 11.36 -11.95
N ASP A 128 -6.90 12.62 -11.53
CA ASP A 128 -7.56 13.02 -10.25
C ASP A 128 -9.04 12.68 -10.17
N LYS A 129 -9.49 11.81 -11.06
CA LYS A 129 -10.83 11.28 -11.07
C LYS A 129 -11.05 10.41 -9.83
N PRO A 130 -12.26 10.41 -9.28
CA PRO A 130 -12.68 9.41 -8.33
C PRO A 130 -12.39 7.99 -8.83
N PHE A 131 -12.07 7.07 -7.92
CA PHE A 131 -11.85 5.65 -8.26
C PHE A 131 -13.10 4.97 -8.82
N MET A 132 -14.27 5.54 -8.54
CA MET A 132 -15.58 5.07 -8.98
C MET A 132 -16.43 6.30 -9.28
N ASP A 133 -17.30 6.21 -10.28
CA ASP A 133 -18.26 7.29 -10.54
C ASP A 133 -19.15 7.52 -9.31
N SER A 134 -19.56 8.78 -9.07
CA SER A 134 -20.33 9.14 -7.89
C SER A 134 -21.66 8.39 -7.78
N GLU A 135 -22.34 8.13 -8.91
CA GLU A 135 -23.61 7.39 -8.92
C GLU A 135 -23.38 5.90 -8.64
N GLU A 136 -22.36 5.32 -9.26
CA GLU A 136 -21.97 3.93 -9.03
C GLU A 136 -21.54 3.71 -7.56
N PHE A 137 -20.77 4.64 -7.02
CA PHE A 137 -20.32 4.61 -5.63
C PHE A 137 -21.48 4.68 -4.65
N GLY A 138 -22.46 5.55 -4.89
CA GLY A 138 -23.69 5.62 -4.10
C GLY A 138 -24.45 4.29 -4.08
N LYS A 139 -24.69 3.69 -5.24
CA LYS A 139 -25.38 2.40 -5.37
C LYS A 139 -24.63 1.26 -4.68
N ALA A 140 -23.30 1.23 -4.80
CA ALA A 140 -22.46 0.23 -4.16
C ALA A 140 -22.55 0.31 -2.62
N LEU A 141 -22.55 1.53 -2.06
CA LEU A 141 -22.69 1.73 -0.62
C LEU A 141 -24.09 1.33 -0.11
N GLU A 142 -25.15 1.66 -0.84
CA GLU A 142 -26.52 1.24 -0.49
C GLU A 142 -26.63 -0.29 -0.44
N ALA A 143 -26.10 -1.00 -1.44
CA ALA A 143 -26.15 -2.46 -1.49
C ALA A 143 -25.40 -3.13 -0.32
N MET A 144 -24.31 -2.52 0.15
CA MET A 144 -23.58 -2.99 1.35
C MET A 144 -24.36 -2.74 2.65
N GLY A 145 -25.10 -1.63 2.73
CA GLY A 145 -25.91 -1.28 3.89
C GLY A 145 -27.21 -2.09 4.03
N THR A 146 -27.67 -2.72 2.95
CA THR A 146 -28.88 -3.55 2.92
C THR A 146 -28.64 -5.03 3.19
N GLY A 147 -27.45 -5.41 3.67
CA GLY A 147 -27.17 -6.80 4.05
C GLY A 147 -27.93 -7.20 5.32
N GLU A 148 -29.09 -7.85 5.16
CA GLU A 148 -29.55 -8.92 6.06
C GLU A 148 -28.70 -10.19 5.88
#